data_AF-A0A2T4JGG9-F1
#
_entry.id   AF-A0A2T4JGG9-F1
#
_cell.length_a   1.000
_cell.length_b   1.000
_cell.length_c   1.000
_cell.angle_alpha   90.00
_cell.angle_beta   90.00
_cell.angle_gamma   90.00
#
_symmetry.space_group_name_H-M   'P 1'
#
loop_
_entity.id
_entity.type
_entity.pdbx_description
1 polymer ?
#
loop_
_entity_poly.entity_id
_entity_poly.type
_entity_poly.pdbx_seq_one_letter_code
_entity_poly.pdbx_strand_id
1 'polypeptide(L)'
;MTNPAVLPSRNTDYGFFGTLTTCPERDRRTSEVWILASRLIAQAVNATSEEEMIGIRDFLDSRSGRHFADEVVGALQCGAPDCEAAIAAAIAAAITKWQDWRITRATERNEGIPAGLPYLTGWVQHFAVTATMDEQH
;
A
#
# COMPACT_ATOMS: atom_id res chain seq x y z
N MET A 1 15.10 15.17 8.30
CA MET A 1 14.37 14.37 7.30
C MET A 1 12.91 14.73 7.41
N THR A 2 12.38 15.42 6.40
CA THR A 2 10.95 15.76 6.30
C THR A 2 10.17 14.47 6.09
N ASN A 3 9.17 14.20 6.93
CA ASN A 3 8.29 13.05 6.73
C ASN A 3 7.50 13.33 5.43
N PRO A 4 7.58 12.48 4.41
CA PRO A 4 6.93 12.75 3.13
C PRO A 4 5.41 12.91 3.32
N ALA A 5 4.83 13.87 2.60
CA ALA A 5 3.42 14.21 2.75
C ALA A 5 2.54 13.04 2.30
N VAL A 6 1.65 12.58 3.18
CA VAL A 6 0.70 11.51 2.85
C VAL A 6 -0.39 12.09 1.97
N LEU A 7 -0.54 11.53 0.76
CA LEU A 7 -1.59 11.93 -0.17
C LEU A 7 -2.91 11.24 0.19
N PRO A 8 -4.07 11.93 0.06
CA PRO A 8 -5.37 11.30 0.23
C PRO A 8 -5.66 10.31 -0.91
N SER A 9 -6.48 9.30 -0.64
CA SER A 9 -6.98 8.37 -1.66
C SER A 9 -7.77 9.12 -2.74
N ARG A 10 -7.58 8.71 -4.00
CA ARG A 10 -8.39 9.14 -5.15
C ARG A 10 -9.51 8.16 -5.49
N ASN A 11 -9.52 6.99 -4.84
CA ASN A 11 -10.48 5.92 -5.08
C ASN A 11 -11.05 5.38 -3.76
N THR A 12 -11.91 6.18 -3.11
CA THR A 12 -12.45 5.86 -1.78
C THR A 12 -13.38 4.64 -1.77
N ASP A 13 -13.92 4.26 -2.92
CA ASP A 13 -14.91 3.18 -3.03
C ASP A 13 -14.27 1.83 -3.40
N TYR A 14 -12.97 1.81 -3.68
CA TYR A 14 -12.23 0.61 -4.08
C TYR A 14 -10.81 0.60 -3.47
N GLY A 15 -10.00 -0.40 -3.84
CA GLY A 15 -8.63 -0.54 -3.36
C GLY A 15 -8.57 -0.76 -1.85
N PHE A 16 -7.52 -0.21 -1.23
CA PHE A 16 -7.29 -0.31 0.20
C PHE A 16 -8.36 0.45 1.00
N PHE A 17 -8.68 1.68 0.58
CA PHE A 17 -9.62 2.55 1.29
C PHE A 17 -11.04 1.98 1.28
N GLY A 18 -11.52 1.51 0.12
CA GLY A 18 -12.84 0.90 0.00
C GLY A 18 -12.96 -0.36 0.86
N THR A 19 -12.00 -1.27 0.75
CA THR A 19 -11.99 -2.54 1.51
C THR A 19 -12.03 -2.30 3.02
N LEU A 20 -11.24 -1.35 3.51
CA LEU A 20 -11.24 -0.97 4.92
C LEU A 20 -12.52 -0.28 5.39
N THR A 21 -13.20 0.44 4.51
CA THR A 21 -14.48 1.10 4.83
C THR A 21 -15.62 0.10 4.91
N THR A 22 -15.54 -1.00 4.14
CA THR A 22 -16.53 -2.07 4.18
C THR A 22 -16.34 -3.05 5.33
N CYS A 23 -15.25 -2.96 6.12
CA CYS A 23 -15.01 -3.82 7.27
C CYS A 23 -15.85 -3.37 8.47
N PRO A 24 -16.87 -4.15 8.90
CA PRO A 24 -17.79 -3.74 9.95
C PRO A 24 -17.20 -3.81 11.36
N GLU A 25 -16.10 -4.54 11.58
CA GLU A 25 -15.50 -4.75 12.91
C GLU A 25 -14.44 -3.72 13.33
N ARG A 26 -14.39 -2.53 12.71
CA ARG A 26 -13.38 -1.52 13.05
C ARG A 26 -14.00 -0.22 13.59
N ASP A 27 -13.58 0.19 14.79
CA ASP A 27 -13.94 1.44 15.45
C ASP A 27 -13.13 2.63 14.92
N ARG A 28 -11.92 2.39 14.42
CA ARG A 28 -11.05 3.46 13.93
C ARG A 28 -11.53 4.03 12.59
N ARG A 29 -11.23 5.30 12.28
CA ARG A 29 -11.59 5.92 10.98
C ARG A 29 -10.68 5.44 9.85
N THR A 30 -11.23 5.21 8.65
CA THR A 30 -10.46 4.68 7.51
C THR A 30 -9.34 5.63 7.10
N SER A 31 -9.55 6.93 7.26
CA SER A 31 -8.53 7.97 7.05
C SER A 31 -7.29 7.79 7.92
N GLU A 32 -7.43 7.31 9.16
CA GLU A 32 -6.29 7.13 10.07
C GLU A 32 -5.49 5.89 9.70
N VAL A 33 -6.17 4.80 9.34
CA VAL A 33 -5.53 3.56 8.86
C VAL A 33 -4.84 3.79 7.51
N TRP A 34 -5.44 4.61 6.64
CA TRP A 34 -4.82 5.07 5.40
C TRP A 34 -3.50 5.79 5.69
N ILE A 35 -3.50 6.80 6.56
CA ILE A 35 -2.30 7.56 6.91
C ILE A 35 -1.20 6.65 7.48
N LEU A 36 -1.58 5.70 8.33
CA LEU A 36 -0.66 4.75 8.93
C LEU A 36 -0.06 3.81 7.86
N ALA A 37 -0.89 3.26 6.98
CA ALA A 37 -0.45 2.39 5.89
C ALA A 37 0.50 3.11 4.93
N SER A 38 0.16 4.32 4.48
CA SER A 38 1.02 5.10 3.60
C SER A 38 2.40 5.37 4.22
N ARG A 39 2.45 5.70 5.53
CA ARG A 39 3.72 5.94 6.22
C ARG A 39 4.57 4.68 6.37
N LEU A 40 3.96 3.56 6.74
CA LEU A 40 4.68 2.30 6.91
C LEU A 40 5.20 1.78 5.57
N ILE A 41 4.41 1.89 4.50
CA ILE A 41 4.87 1.54 3.15
C ILE A 41 6.02 2.47 2.73
N ALA A 42 5.88 3.78 2.91
CA ALA A 42 6.94 4.75 2.58
C ALA A 42 8.26 4.41 3.27
N GLN A 43 8.21 4.04 4.55
CA GLN A 43 9.40 3.58 5.28
C GLN A 43 9.97 2.28 4.71
N ALA A 44 9.12 1.31 4.39
CA ALA A 44 9.55 0.01 3.89
C ALA A 44 10.16 0.06 2.49
N VAL A 45 9.68 0.96 1.63
CA VAL A 45 10.24 1.16 0.28
C VAL A 45 11.32 2.26 0.24
N ASN A 46 11.60 2.89 1.38
CA ASN A 46 12.49 4.05 1.50
C ASN A 46 12.13 5.21 0.55
N ALA A 47 10.84 5.52 0.47
CA ALA A 47 10.32 6.62 -0.33
C ALA A 47 10.74 7.98 0.25
N THR A 48 11.32 8.81 -0.59
CA THR A 48 11.83 10.15 -0.26
C THR A 48 11.31 11.24 -1.19
N SER A 49 10.76 10.89 -2.36
CA SER A 49 10.20 11.85 -3.33
C SER A 49 8.67 11.91 -3.30
N GLU A 50 8.12 12.97 -3.87
CA GLU A 50 6.67 13.12 -4.06
C GLU A 50 6.12 12.09 -5.05
N GLU A 51 6.86 11.79 -6.12
CA GLU A 51 6.51 10.75 -7.11
C GLU A 51 6.37 9.37 -6.46
N GLU A 52 7.24 9.03 -5.51
CA GLU A 52 7.14 7.78 -4.76
C GLU A 52 5.90 7.77 -3.85
N MET A 53 5.53 8.91 -3.26
CA MET A 53 4.29 9.03 -2.50
C MET A 53 3.04 8.93 -3.38
N ILE A 54 3.10 9.43 -4.61
CA ILE A 54 2.07 9.21 -5.64
C ILE A 54 1.98 7.71 -5.96
N GLY A 55 3.12 7.05 -6.18
CA GLY A 55 3.17 5.60 -6.40
C GLY A 55 2.57 4.79 -5.25
N ILE A 56 2.78 5.21 -4.00
CA ILE A 56 2.16 4.58 -2.82
C ILE A 56 0.64 4.78 -2.80
N ARG A 57 0.15 6.00 -3.07
CA ARG A 57 -1.30 6.27 -3.17
C ARG A 57 -1.93 5.40 -4.25
N ASP A 58 -1.35 5.41 -5.44
CA ASP A 58 -1.91 4.72 -6.60
C ASP A 58 -1.82 3.19 -6.42
N PHE A 59 -0.76 2.68 -5.78
CA PHE A 59 -0.68 1.30 -5.32
C PHE A 59 -1.84 0.96 -4.37
N LEU A 60 -2.07 1.77 -3.34
CA LEU A 60 -3.14 1.54 -2.37
C LEU A 60 -4.53 1.62 -3.01
N ASP A 61 -4.73 2.50 -3.99
CA ASP A 61 -6.00 2.62 -4.73
C ASP A 61 -6.19 1.54 -5.81
N SER A 62 -5.13 0.78 -6.13
CA SER A 62 -5.15 -0.27 -7.14
C SER A 62 -5.82 -1.57 -6.68
N ARG A 63 -6.00 -2.51 -7.62
CA ARG A 63 -6.38 -3.91 -7.32
C ARG A 63 -5.38 -4.59 -6.38
N SER A 64 -4.08 -4.31 -6.50
CA SER A 64 -3.07 -4.84 -5.60
C SER A 64 -3.26 -4.27 -4.18
N GLY A 65 -3.62 -2.99 -4.06
CA GLY A 65 -3.98 -2.36 -2.78
C GLY A 65 -5.21 -3.00 -2.12
N ARG A 66 -6.19 -3.45 -2.91
CA ARG A 66 -7.32 -4.26 -2.41
C ARG A 66 -6.86 -5.58 -1.80
N HIS A 67 -5.99 -6.31 -2.50
CA HIS A 67 -5.43 -7.57 -1.97
C HIS A 67 -4.58 -7.35 -0.72
N PHE A 68 -3.83 -6.25 -0.68
CA PHE A 68 -3.11 -5.83 0.52
C PHE A 68 -4.06 -5.55 1.69
N ALA A 69 -5.18 -4.85 1.46
CA ALA A 69 -6.20 -4.64 2.49
C ALA A 69 -6.82 -5.95 2.98
N ASP A 70 -7.14 -6.88 2.08
CA ASP A 70 -7.68 -8.20 2.47
C ASP A 70 -6.73 -8.92 3.46
N GLU A 71 -5.41 -8.83 3.25
CA GLU A 71 -4.44 -9.41 4.19
C GLU A 71 -4.39 -8.68 5.54
N VAL A 72 -4.45 -7.34 5.54
CA VAL A 72 -4.49 -6.55 6.78
C VAL A 72 -5.75 -6.85 7.58
N VAL A 73 -6.90 -6.92 6.91
CA VAL A 73 -8.19 -7.25 7.53
C VAL A 73 -8.18 -8.67 8.08
N GLY A 74 -7.66 -9.65 7.33
CA GLY A 74 -7.53 -11.02 7.81
C GLY A 74 -6.64 -11.13 9.05
N ALA A 75 -5.57 -10.34 9.13
CA ALA A 75 -4.71 -10.29 10.32
C ALA A 75 -5.42 -9.67 11.52
N LEU A 76 -6.29 -8.67 11.31
CA LEU A 76 -7.08 -8.04 12.37
C LEU A 76 -8.19 -8.96 12.90
N GLN A 77 -8.87 -9.70 12.01
CA GLN A 77 -9.95 -10.64 12.37
C GLN A 77 -9.47 -11.84 13.20
N CYS A 78 -8.16 -12.10 13.27
CA CYS A 78 -7.57 -13.17 14.10
C CYS A 78 -7.48 -12.84 15.61
N GLY A 79 -8.40 -12.00 16.14
CA GLY A 79 -8.46 -11.67 17.56
C GLY A 79 -7.51 -10.57 18.02
N ALA A 80 -7.01 -9.74 17.10
CA ALA A 80 -6.19 -8.59 17.45
C ALA A 80 -7.05 -7.50 18.12
N PRO A 81 -6.56 -6.82 19.18
CA PRO A 81 -7.28 -5.68 19.74
C PRO A 81 -7.38 -4.55 18.70
N ASP A 82 -8.52 -3.85 18.62
CA ASP A 82 -8.68 -2.69 17.73
C ASP A 82 -7.98 -1.45 18.31
N CYS A 83 -6.65 -1.50 18.35
CA CYS A 83 -5.80 -0.39 18.77
C CYS A 83 -4.78 -0.05 17.69
N GLU A 84 -4.27 1.18 17.73
CA GLU A 84 -3.29 1.66 16.72
C GLU A 84 -2.12 0.71 16.53
N ALA A 85 -1.58 0.22 17.66
CA ALA A 85 -0.42 -0.64 17.67
C ALA A 85 -0.69 -1.99 16.98
N ALA A 86 -1.89 -2.55 17.16
CA ALA A 86 -2.28 -3.79 16.51
C ALA A 86 -2.52 -3.59 15.01
N ILE A 87 -3.17 -2.49 14.61
CA ILE A 87 -3.33 -2.14 13.19
C ILE A 87 -1.96 -1.90 12.54
N ALA A 88 -1.08 -1.15 13.20
CA ALA A 88 0.29 -0.92 12.75
C ALA A 88 1.04 -2.24 12.59
N ALA A 89 0.91 -3.15 13.55
CA ALA A 89 1.55 -4.47 13.51
C ALA A 89 0.99 -5.33 12.37
N ALA A 90 -0.32 -5.33 12.15
CA ALA A 90 -0.96 -6.04 11.04
C ALA A 90 -0.48 -5.52 9.67
N ILE A 91 -0.42 -4.20 9.51
CA ILE A 91 0.13 -3.56 8.31
C ILE A 91 1.61 -3.91 8.13
N ALA A 92 2.41 -3.81 9.19
CA ALA A 92 3.84 -4.12 9.14
C ALA A 92 4.12 -5.60 8.80
N ALA A 93 3.29 -6.52 9.32
CA ALA A 93 3.36 -7.94 8.98
C ALA A 93 3.02 -8.18 7.50
N ALA A 94 1.96 -7.55 7.00
CA ALA A 94 1.60 -7.60 5.58
C ALA A 94 2.72 -7.03 4.71
N ILE A 95 3.29 -5.87 5.06
CA ILE A 95 4.43 -5.28 4.36
C ILE A 95 5.62 -6.25 4.31
N THR A 96 5.96 -6.85 5.45
CA THR A 96 7.09 -7.79 5.53
C THR A 96 6.88 -8.98 4.61
N LYS A 97 5.67 -9.54 4.60
CA LYS A 97 5.29 -10.65 3.70
C LYS A 97 5.40 -10.25 2.23
N TRP A 98 4.95 -9.06 1.88
CA TRP A 98 5.03 -8.55 0.50
C TRP A 98 6.45 -8.17 0.07
N GLN A 99 7.30 -7.79 1.02
CA GLN A 99 8.72 -7.55 0.79
C GLN A 99 9.51 -8.86 0.63
N ASP A 100 9.06 -9.96 1.26
CA ASP A 100 9.67 -11.28 1.10
C ASP A 100 9.38 -11.89 -0.29
N TRP A 101 8.20 -11.59 -0.83
CA TRP A 101 7.83 -11.98 -2.19
C TRP A 101 8.67 -11.27 -3.25
N ARG A 102 8.92 -11.97 -4.36
CA ARG A 102 9.70 -11.45 -5.48
C ARG A 102 8.85 -11.30 -6.73
N ILE A 103 9.05 -10.19 -7.44
CA ILE A 103 8.51 -9.99 -8.78
C ILE A 103 9.02 -11.13 -9.68
N THR A 104 8.07 -11.85 -10.28
CA THR A 104 8.38 -13.00 -11.15
C THR A 104 8.65 -12.53 -12.57
N ARG A 105 9.30 -13.38 -13.39
CA ARG A 105 9.43 -13.13 -14.84
C ARG A 105 8.10 -13.06 -15.58
N ALA A 106 7.01 -13.59 -15.01
CA ALA A 106 5.69 -13.43 -15.59
C ALA A 106 5.18 -12.00 -15.40
N THR A 107 5.34 -11.48 -14.18
CA THR A 107 4.99 -10.10 -13.84
C THR A 107 5.82 -9.10 -14.65
N GLU A 108 7.12 -9.34 -14.81
CA GLU A 108 8.00 -8.49 -15.63
C GLU A 108 7.52 -8.39 -17.08
N ARG A 109 7.10 -9.50 -17.70
CA ARG A 109 6.63 -9.48 -19.09
C ARG A 109 5.28 -8.80 -19.27
N ASN A 110 4.41 -8.91 -18.27
CA ASN A 110 3.04 -8.38 -18.37
C ASN A 110 2.96 -6.91 -17.98
N GLU A 111 3.70 -6.52 -16.94
CA GLU A 111 3.58 -5.20 -16.29
C GLU A 111 4.84 -4.33 -16.48
N GLY A 112 5.93 -4.89 -17.02
CA GLY A 112 7.21 -4.18 -17.19
C GLY A 112 8.00 -3.98 -15.89
N ILE A 113 7.58 -4.59 -14.78
CA ILE A 113 8.25 -4.45 -13.47
C ILE A 113 9.47 -5.38 -13.41
N PRO A 114 10.69 -4.88 -13.10
CA PRO A 114 11.89 -5.72 -13.09
C PRO A 114 11.79 -6.94 -12.17
N ALA A 115 12.12 -8.13 -12.68
CA ALA A 115 12.09 -9.36 -11.91
C ALA A 115 13.16 -9.38 -10.80
N GLY A 116 12.84 -10.05 -9.69
CA GLY A 116 13.74 -10.19 -8.53
C GLY A 116 13.69 -9.04 -7.53
N LEU A 117 12.98 -7.95 -7.85
CA LEU A 117 12.64 -6.93 -6.86
C LEU A 117 11.66 -7.48 -5.81
N PRO A 118 11.71 -6.98 -4.57
CA PRO A 118 10.63 -7.18 -3.62
C PRO A 118 9.30 -6.74 -4.21
N TYR A 119 8.23 -7.49 -3.96
CA TYR A 119 6.95 -7.32 -4.64
C TYR A 119 6.36 -5.93 -4.38
N LEU A 120 6.33 -5.49 -3.11
CA LEU A 120 5.83 -4.17 -2.74
C LEU A 120 6.62 -3.03 -3.39
N THR A 121 7.96 -3.11 -3.34
CA THR A 121 8.85 -2.10 -3.94
C THR A 121 8.65 -2.01 -5.45
N GLY A 122 8.55 -3.15 -6.14
CA GLY A 122 8.34 -3.19 -7.59
C GLY A 122 7.04 -2.51 -8.01
N TRP A 123 5.93 -2.77 -7.31
CA TRP A 123 4.65 -2.14 -7.62
C TRP A 123 4.62 -0.65 -7.31
N VAL A 124 5.15 -0.22 -6.17
CA VAL A 124 5.20 1.21 -5.82
C VAL A 124 6.01 2.00 -6.85
N GLN A 125 7.17 1.48 -7.27
CA GLN A 125 8.01 2.12 -8.29
C GLN A 125 7.32 2.14 -9.66
N HIS A 126 6.63 1.06 -10.04
CA HIS A 126 5.85 1.02 -11.27
C HIS A 126 4.82 2.15 -11.33
N PHE A 127 4.01 2.30 -10.28
CA PHE A 127 3.01 3.36 -10.23
C PHE A 127 3.62 4.76 -10.16
N ALA A 128 4.76 4.94 -9.48
CA ALA A 128 5.47 6.21 -9.48
C ALA A 128 5.89 6.63 -10.90
N VAL A 129 6.45 5.69 -11.68
CA VAL A 129 6.83 5.95 -13.08
C VAL A 129 5.60 6.21 -13.96
N THR A 130 4.55 5.39 -13.85
CA THR A 130 3.32 5.62 -14.63
C THR A 130 2.71 6.99 -14.35
N ALA A 131 2.68 7.43 -13.08
CA ALA A 131 2.16 8.74 -12.72
C ALA A 131 2.97 9.89 -13.36
N THR A 132 4.30 9.79 -13.41
CA THR A 132 5.14 10.81 -14.07
C THR A 132 4.91 10.88 -15.58
N MET A 133 4.49 9.78 -16.21
CA MET A 133 4.21 9.73 -17.64
C MET A 133 2.83 10.33 -17.97
N ASP A 134 1.85 10.20 -17.08
CA ASP A 134 0.51 10.78 -17.25
C ASP A 134 0.49 12.31 -17.09
N GLU A 135 1.45 12.89 -16.35
CA GLU A 135 1.58 14.36 -16.21
C GLU A 135 2.22 15.06 -17.43
N GLN A 136 2.69 14.30 -18.44
CA GLN A 136 3.31 14.85 -19.66
C GLN A 136 2.33 15.02 -20.84
N HIS A 137 1.02 14.87 -20.62
CA HIS A 137 -0.03 15.02 -21.64
C HIS A 137 -1.06 16.09 -21.27
#